data_AF-A0A6N0LNG1-F1
#
_entry.id   AF-A0A6N0LNG1-F1
#
_cell.length_a   1.000
_cell.length_b   1.000
_cell.length_c   1.000
_cell.angle_alpha   90.00
_cell.angle_beta   90.00
_cell.angle_gamma   90.00
#
_symmetry.space_group_name_H-M   'P 1'
#
loop_
_entity.id
_entity.type
_entity.pdbx_description
1 polymer ?
#
loop_
_entity_poly.entity_id
_entity_poly.type
_entity_poly.pdbx_seq_one_letter_code
_entity_poly.pdbx_strand_id
1 'polypeptide(L)' 'MTKKKDKTQPQENKVRDAVFHPEFREDLAYWVETNRKTALRAFNLVEAIIRDPFTGIGKTEP' A
#
# COMPACT_ATOMS: atom_id res chain seq x y z
N MET A 1 -0.66 -25.92 30.03
CA MET A 1 -1.74 -25.18 29.33
C MET A 1 -1.19 -24.65 28.01
N THR A 2 -1.96 -24.85 26.96
CA THR A 2 -1.52 -25.09 25.59
C THR A 2 -1.19 -23.80 24.81
N LYS A 3 -0.06 -23.81 24.10
CA LYS A 3 0.34 -22.80 23.10
C LYS A 3 -0.81 -22.56 22.11
N LYS A 4 -1.45 -21.39 22.15
CA LYS A 4 -2.35 -20.93 21.09
C LYS A 4 -1.48 -20.48 19.92
N LYS A 5 -1.45 -21.33 18.89
CA LYS A 5 -0.83 -21.10 17.59
C LYS A 5 -1.49 -19.87 16.96
N ASP A 6 -0.69 -18.84 16.66
CA ASP A 6 -1.06 -17.79 15.71
C ASP A 6 -1.38 -18.47 14.37
N LYS A 7 -2.66 -18.56 14.05
CA LYS A 7 -3.13 -19.07 12.77
C LYS A 7 -3.02 -17.92 11.78
N THR A 8 -1.87 -17.79 11.12
CA THR A 8 -1.78 -17.04 9.86
C THR A 8 -2.68 -17.77 8.86
N GLN A 9 -3.91 -17.27 8.73
CA GLN A 9 -4.83 -17.74 7.69
C GLN A 9 -4.18 -17.42 6.33
N PRO A 10 -4.28 -18.32 5.33
CA PRO A 10 -3.83 -17.98 3.98
C PRO A 10 -4.63 -16.77 3.54
N GLN A 11 -3.97 -15.63 3.29
CA GLN A 11 -4.63 -14.43 2.78
C GLN A 11 -5.25 -14.81 1.43
N GLU A 12 -6.57 -15.00 1.41
CA GLU A 12 -7.37 -15.05 0.20
C GLU A 12 -7.01 -13.79 -0.60
N ASN A 13 -6.56 -13.97 -1.85
CA ASN A 13 -6.04 -12.90 -2.68
C ASN A 13 -7.21 -11.98 -3.09
N LYS A 14 -7.66 -11.14 -2.15
CA LYS A 14 -8.75 -10.20 -2.36
C LYS A 14 -8.28 -9.20 -3.41
N VAL A 15 -8.95 -9.22 -4.56
CA VAL A 15 -8.81 -8.18 -5.58
C VAL A 15 -9.22 -6.87 -4.92
N ARG A 16 -8.29 -5.91 -4.81
CA ARG A 16 -8.52 -4.59 -4.25
C ARG A 16 -8.40 -3.55 -5.36
N ASP A 17 -9.40 -2.70 -5.49
CA ASP A 17 -9.35 -1.57 -6.42
C ASP A 17 -8.60 -0.40 -5.77
N ALA A 18 -7.76 0.27 -6.56
CA ALA A 18 -7.10 1.50 -6.16
C ALA A 18 -7.88 2.71 -6.71
N VAL A 19 -8.59 3.41 -5.83
CA VAL A 19 -9.31 4.63 -6.18
C VAL A 19 -8.43 5.84 -5.88
N PHE A 20 -8.13 6.64 -6.90
CA PHE A 20 -7.30 7.84 -6.77
C PHE A 20 -8.11 9.11 -6.90
N HIS A 21 -7.90 10.03 -5.96
CA HIS A 21 -8.39 11.39 -6.07
C HIS A 21 -7.72 12.13 -7.26
N PRO A 22 -8.41 13.06 -7.94
CA PRO A 22 -7.82 13.87 -9.00
C PRO A 22 -6.51 14.56 -8.59
N GLU A 23 -6.46 15.12 -7.38
CA GLU A 23 -5.31 15.83 -6.83
C GLU A 23 -4.09 14.91 -6.72
N PHE A 24 -4.29 13.65 -6.32
CA PHE A 24 -3.20 12.66 -6.29
C PHE A 24 -2.64 12.39 -7.69
N ARG A 25 -3.50 12.38 -8.71
CA ARG A 25 -3.04 12.18 -10.10
C ARG A 25 -2.24 13.38 -10.60
N GLU A 26 -2.63 14.58 -10.22
CA GLU A 26 -1.89 15.82 -10.51
C GLU A 26 -0.54 15.84 -9.80
N ASP A 27 -0.50 15.51 -8.51
CA ASP A 27 0.75 15.40 -7.73
C ASP A 27 1.69 14.35 -8.33
N LEU A 28 1.14 13.19 -8.72
CA LEU A 28 1.93 12.13 -9.34
C LEU A 28 2.50 12.58 -10.68
N ALA A 29 1.72 13.26 -11.53
CA ALA A 29 2.21 13.81 -12.80
C ALA A 29 3.32 14.84 -12.58
N TYR A 30 3.12 15.77 -11.64
CA TYR A 30 4.13 16.74 -11.26
C TYR A 30 5.42 16.08 -10.78
N TRP A 31 5.34 15.03 -9.95
CA TRP A 31 6.55 14.30 -9.52
C TRP A 31 7.19 13.49 -10.65
N VAL A 32 6.45 12.96 -11.60
CA VAL A 32 7.06 12.29 -12.77
C VAL A 32 7.96 13.27 -13.54
N GLU A 33 7.51 14.52 -13.69
CA GLU A 33 8.24 15.58 -14.39
C GLU A 33 9.40 16.16 -13.57
N THR A 34 9.19 16.39 -12.29
CA THR A 34 10.14 17.15 -11.44
C THR A 34 11.04 16.28 -10.57
N ASN A 35 10.55 15.12 -10.12
CA ASN A 35 11.27 14.22 -9.21
C ASN A 35 10.79 12.77 -9.33
N ARG A 36 11.28 12.08 -10.36
CA ARG A 36 10.91 10.70 -10.67
C ARG A 36 11.11 9.72 -9.50
N LYS A 37 12.08 9.98 -8.61
CA LYS A 37 12.32 9.14 -7.44
C LYS A 37 11.13 9.16 -6.48
N THR A 38 10.51 10.33 -6.30
CA THR A 38 9.31 10.48 -5.48
C THR A 38 8.11 9.78 -6.10
N ALA A 39 7.90 9.95 -7.41
CA ALA A 39 6.81 9.26 -8.13
C ALA A 39 6.90 7.73 -7.98
N LEU A 40 8.09 7.16 -8.17
CA LEU A 40 8.32 5.72 -7.99
C LEU A 40 8.10 5.27 -6.55
N ARG A 41 8.48 6.08 -5.56
CA ARG A 41 8.25 5.77 -4.15
C ARG A 41 6.76 5.76 -3.81
N ALA A 42 6.01 6.75 -4.29
CA ALA A 42 4.56 6.81 -4.11
C ALA A 42 3.89 5.60 -4.76
N PHE A 43 4.28 5.24 -5.99
CA PHE A 43 3.76 4.06 -6.68
C PHE A 43 4.03 2.77 -5.89
N ASN A 44 5.25 2.56 -5.41
CA ASN A 44 5.60 1.40 -4.59
C ASN A 44 4.78 1.31 -3.28
N LEU A 45 4.40 2.46 -2.70
CA LEU A 45 3.56 2.50 -1.52
C LEU A 45 2.13 2.06 -1.84
N VAL A 46 1.57 2.51 -2.96
CA VAL A 46 0.25 2.08 -3.43
C VAL A 46 0.24 0.56 -3.64
N GLU A 47 1.23 0.00 -4.35
CA GLU A 47 1.35 -1.45 -4.56
C GLU A 47 1.43 -2.22 -3.23
N ALA A 48 2.17 -1.68 -2.25
CA ALA A 48 2.26 -2.28 -0.93
C ALA A 48 0.92 -2.28 -0.19
N ILE A 49 0.14 -1.20 -0.29
CA ILE A 49 -1.18 -1.06 0.34
C ILE A 49 -2.22 -1.97 -0.34
N ILE A 50 -2.21 -2.04 -1.67
CA ILE A 50 -3.09 -2.94 -2.44
C ILE A 50 -2.84 -4.39 -2.04
N ARG A 51 -1.58 -4.77 -1.83
CA ARG A 51 -1.22 -6.12 -1.37
C ARG A 51 -1.61 -6.33 0.08
N ASP A 52 -1.17 -5.44 0.97
CA ASP A 52 -1.41 -5.53 2.39
C ASP A 52 -1.64 -4.14 3.03
N PRO A 53 -2.90 -3.72 3.21
CA PRO A 53 -3.23 -2.36 3.64
C PRO A 53 -2.88 -2.09 5.12
N PHE A 54 -2.80 -3.13 5.94
CA PHE A 54 -2.57 -3.01 7.39
C PHE A 54 -1.28 -3.68 7.85
N THR A 55 -0.53 -4.32 6.94
CA THR A 55 0.83 -4.76 7.24
C THR A 55 1.81 -4.28 6.17
N GLY A 56 2.25 -3.04 6.35
CA GLY A 56 3.18 -2.32 5.49
C GLY A 56 4.31 -1.63 6.27
N ILE A 57 5.18 -0.95 5.54
CA ILE A 57 6.45 -0.38 6.03
C ILE A 57 6.22 0.89 6.91
N GLY A 58 5.03 1.48 6.84
CA GLY A 58 4.59 2.52 7.78
C GLY A 58 3.80 1.85 8.89
N LYS A 59 4.25 1.98 10.14
CA LYS A 59 3.53 1.53 11.34
C LYS A 59 2.09 2.05 11.30
N THR A 60 1.14 1.22 10.90
CA THR A 60 -0.29 1.51 10.95
C THR A 60 -0.78 1.30 12.38
N GLU A 61 -1.22 2.37 13.02
CA GLU A 61 -2.02 2.32 14.26
C GLU A 61 -3.51 2.01 13.92
N PRO A 62 -4.26 1.39 14.86
CA PRO A 62 -5.54 0.70 14.63
C PRO A 62 -6.74 1.59 14.28
#